data_AF-A0A5Q4EVK9-F1
#
_entry.id   AF-A0A5Q4EVK9-F1
#
_cell.length_a   1.000
_cell.length_b   1.000
_cell.length_c   1.000
_cell.angle_alpha   90.00
_cell.angle_beta   90.00
_cell.angle_gamma   90.00
#
_symmetry.space_group_name_H-M   'P 1'
#
loop_
_entity.id
_entity.type
_entity.pdbx_description
1 polymer ?
#
loop_
_entity_poly.entity_id
_entity_poly.type
_entity_poly.pdbx_seq_one_letter_code
_entity_poly.pdbx_strand_id
1 'polypeptide(L)'
;MASRTLLAEVLDELPDQLDEGLTRLVHAELVKESKLGLRLTPAGKDAADSVFWEQQTTLPPGLIDEVYASFEAVNTRCKTLVSQWQVREVDGETVPNDHSDAEYDQAIIDGIHAIYRAVKPALVGLAEALPRISAYPRRFERALEQIGAGDLRYLAAPMLESFHTVWFELHEELIRLSGRTRADEAAAGRAD
;
A
#
# COMPACT_ATOMS: atom_id res chain seq x y z
N MET A 1 -1.92 10.67 -7.47
CA MET A 1 -2.31 12.06 -7.13
C MET A 1 -3.10 11.94 -5.84
N ALA A 2 -2.81 12.75 -4.82
CA ALA A 2 -3.39 12.59 -3.49
C ALA A 2 -4.20 13.83 -3.07
N SER A 3 -5.28 13.63 -2.33
CA SER A 3 -6.00 14.73 -1.67
C SER A 3 -5.34 15.07 -0.33
N ARG A 4 -5.55 16.29 0.17
CA ARG A 4 -5.05 16.69 1.51
C ARG A 4 -5.67 15.82 2.62
N THR A 5 -6.96 15.52 2.51
CA THR A 5 -7.66 14.64 3.45
C THR A 5 -7.04 13.25 3.50
N LEU A 6 -6.73 12.67 2.34
CA LEU A 6 -6.07 11.36 2.26
C LEU A 6 -4.67 11.42 2.89
N LEU A 7 -3.89 12.47 2.60
CA LEU A 7 -2.55 12.63 3.18
C LEU A 7 -2.60 12.77 4.70
N ALA A 8 -3.55 13.53 5.25
CA ALA A 8 -3.72 13.66 6.70
C ALA A 8 -4.05 12.31 7.34
N GLU A 9 -4.96 11.54 6.74
CA GLU A 9 -5.34 10.21 7.21
C GLU A 9 -4.18 9.21 7.15
N VAL A 10 -3.40 9.21 6.06
CA VAL A 10 -2.26 8.31 5.87
C VAL A 10 -1.07 8.65 6.77
N LEU A 11 -0.76 9.94 6.92
CA LEU A 11 0.37 10.41 7.71
C LEU A 11 0.07 10.49 9.20
N ASP A 12 -1.20 10.42 9.59
CA ASP A 12 -1.65 10.63 10.97
C ASP A 12 -1.15 11.99 11.53
N GLU A 13 -1.13 12.99 10.64
CA GLU A 13 -0.66 14.34 10.92
C GLU A 13 -1.84 15.29 11.17
N LEU A 14 -1.63 16.26 12.06
CA LEU A 14 -2.60 17.33 12.26
C LEU A 14 -2.70 18.19 10.99
N PRO A 15 -3.89 18.70 10.63
CA PRO A 15 -4.09 19.49 9.41
C PRO A 15 -3.10 20.65 9.26
N ASP A 16 -2.82 21.37 10.33
CA ASP A 16 -1.91 22.53 10.30
C ASP A 16 -0.45 22.13 10.00
N GLN A 17 0.00 20.98 10.51
CA GLN A 17 1.36 20.46 10.26
C GLN A 17 1.51 20.00 8.81
N LEU A 18 0.50 19.30 8.31
CA LEU A 18 0.43 18.87 6.93
C LEU A 18 0.43 20.08 5.98
N ASP A 19 -0.36 21.10 6.29
CA ASP A 19 -0.47 22.31 5.46
C ASP A 19 0.84 23.11 5.43
N GLU A 20 1.54 23.21 6.56
CA GLU A 20 2.87 23.83 6.61
C GLU A 20 3.89 23.04 5.76
N GLY A 21 3.91 21.71 5.89
CA GLY A 21 4.76 20.83 5.10
C GLY A 21 4.49 20.94 3.59
N LEU A 22 3.22 20.86 3.20
CA LEU A 22 2.80 20.98 1.79
C LEU A 22 3.12 22.36 1.22
N THR A 23 2.90 23.43 1.99
CA THR A 23 3.28 24.79 1.58
C THR A 23 4.76 24.88 1.26
N ARG A 24 5.63 24.31 2.12
CA ARG A 24 7.07 24.27 1.86
C ARG A 24 7.43 23.48 0.60
N LEU A 25 6.82 22.31 0.40
CA LEU A 25 7.07 21.47 -0.78
C LEU A 25 6.58 22.11 -2.09
N VAL A 26 5.46 22.84 -2.05
CA VAL A 26 4.94 23.59 -3.20
C VAL A 26 5.83 24.79 -3.51
N HIS A 27 6.26 25.55 -2.49
CA HIS A 27 7.18 26.67 -2.67
C HIS A 27 8.55 26.23 -3.22
N ALA A 28 9.01 25.04 -2.85
CA ALA A 28 10.23 24.42 -3.39
C ALA A 28 10.05 23.78 -4.78
N GLU A 29 8.85 23.89 -5.39
CA GLU A 29 8.50 23.29 -6.68
C GLU A 29 8.64 21.75 -6.73
N LEU A 30 8.65 21.09 -5.57
CA LEU A 30 8.71 19.62 -5.46
C LEU A 30 7.32 19.00 -5.60
N VAL A 31 6.28 19.73 -5.18
CA VAL A 31 4.88 19.32 -5.31
C VAL A 31 4.12 20.34 -6.16
N LYS A 32 3.28 19.84 -7.07
CA LYS A 32 2.31 20.65 -7.80
C LYS A 32 0.91 20.34 -7.29
N GLU A 33 0.21 21.39 -6.86
CA GLU A 33 -1.20 21.33 -6.50
C GLU A 33 -2.09 21.66 -7.72
N SER A 34 -3.21 20.96 -7.82
CA SER A 34 -4.24 21.19 -8.84
C SER A 34 -5.62 20.87 -8.27
N LYS A 35 -6.69 21.19 -9.01
CA LYS A 35 -8.06 20.80 -8.63
C LYS A 35 -8.26 19.29 -8.45
N LEU A 36 -7.41 18.49 -9.08
CA LEU A 36 -7.46 17.03 -9.00
C LEU A 36 -6.67 16.48 -7.78
N GLY A 37 -5.90 17.33 -7.11
CA GLY A 37 -5.05 16.98 -5.97
C GLY A 37 -3.57 17.32 -6.18
N LEU A 38 -2.76 16.77 -5.29
CA LEU A 38 -1.31 16.98 -5.18
C LEU A 38 -0.56 15.90 -5.95
N ARG A 39 0.52 16.28 -6.62
CA ARG A 39 1.45 15.36 -7.28
C ARG A 39 2.89 15.85 -7.18
N LEU A 40 3.84 14.92 -7.14
CA LEU A 40 5.25 15.27 -7.29
C LEU A 40 5.52 15.84 -8.70
N THR A 41 6.40 16.83 -8.75
CA THR A 41 7.06 17.28 -9.99
C THR A 41 8.22 16.33 -10.33
N PRO A 42 8.88 16.45 -11.50
CA PRO A 42 10.11 15.70 -11.75
C PRO A 42 11.17 15.92 -10.65
N ALA A 43 11.43 17.18 -10.27
CA ALA A 43 12.34 17.50 -9.16
C ALA A 43 11.88 16.91 -7.83
N GLY A 44 10.56 16.87 -7.57
CA GLY A 44 10.00 16.21 -6.40
C GLY A 44 10.20 14.70 -6.39
N LYS A 45 10.18 14.05 -7.56
CA LYS A 45 10.48 12.62 -7.67
C LYS A 45 11.96 12.36 -7.38
N ASP A 46 12.87 13.15 -7.95
CA ASP A 46 14.31 13.03 -7.70
C ASP A 46 14.65 13.27 -6.22
N ALA A 47 13.99 14.26 -5.59
CA ALA A 47 14.12 14.53 -4.17
C ALA A 47 13.59 13.37 -3.32
N ALA A 48 12.44 12.79 -3.69
CA ALA A 48 11.90 11.62 -3.01
C ALA A 48 12.86 10.42 -3.15
N ASP A 49 13.39 10.15 -4.34
CA ASP A 49 14.34 9.05 -4.57
C ASP A 49 15.61 9.22 -3.74
N SER A 50 16.08 10.46 -3.57
CA SER A 50 17.21 10.78 -2.66
C SER A 50 16.89 10.43 -1.20
N VAL A 51 15.66 10.70 -0.74
CA VAL A 51 15.19 10.31 0.61
C VAL A 51 15.11 8.80 0.77
N PHE A 52 14.61 8.08 -0.24
CA PHE A 52 14.57 6.61 -0.21
C PHE A 52 15.98 6.01 -0.15
N TRP A 53 16.90 6.55 -0.96
CA TRP A 53 18.30 6.13 -0.94
C TRP A 53 18.96 6.37 0.43
N GLU A 54 18.78 7.56 1.02
CA GLU A 54 19.31 7.87 2.35
C GLU A 54 18.76 6.89 3.40
N GLN A 55 17.44 6.69 3.42
CA GLN A 55 16.80 5.73 4.33
C GLN A 55 17.35 4.33 4.16
N GLN A 56 17.46 3.83 2.93
CA GLN A 56 18.04 2.52 2.64
C GLN A 56 19.44 2.37 3.23
N THR A 57 20.31 3.39 3.09
CA THR A 57 21.69 3.33 3.62
C THR A 57 21.78 3.34 5.14
N THR A 58 20.72 3.78 5.83
CA THR A 58 20.65 3.77 7.30
C THR A 58 20.06 2.49 7.89
N LEU A 59 19.44 1.64 7.05
CA LEU A 59 18.85 0.37 7.52
C LEU A 59 19.95 -0.63 7.93
N PRO A 60 19.68 -1.49 8.92
CA PRO A 60 20.51 -2.65 9.19
C PRO A 60 20.72 -3.48 7.92
N PRO A 61 21.95 -3.98 7.65
CA PRO A 61 22.22 -4.78 6.46
C PRO A 61 21.27 -5.98 6.33
N GLY A 62 20.72 -6.18 5.13
CA GLY A 62 19.82 -7.31 4.82
C GLY A 62 18.36 -7.14 5.28
N LEU A 63 18.06 -6.21 6.20
CA LEU A 63 16.70 -6.05 6.76
C LEU A 63 15.65 -5.82 5.67
N ILE A 64 15.92 -4.91 4.73
CA ILE A 64 14.94 -4.60 3.67
C ILE A 64 14.72 -5.78 2.72
N ASP A 65 15.75 -6.57 2.43
CA ASP A 65 15.62 -7.76 1.58
C ASP A 65 14.82 -8.87 2.27
N GLU A 66 14.99 -9.06 3.57
CA GLU A 66 14.19 -9.99 4.37
C GLU A 66 12.71 -9.59 4.42
N VAL A 67 12.43 -8.31 4.61
CA VAL A 67 11.07 -7.76 4.60
C VAL A 67 10.45 -7.92 3.21
N TYR A 68 11.20 -7.60 2.16
CA TYR A 68 10.76 -7.76 0.77
C TYR A 68 10.41 -9.21 0.45
N ALA A 69 11.28 -10.16 0.82
CA ALA A 69 11.05 -11.59 0.61
C ALA A 69 9.81 -12.08 1.38
N SER A 70 9.59 -11.60 2.60
CA SER A 70 8.41 -11.93 3.40
C SER A 70 7.11 -11.43 2.76
N PHE A 71 7.14 -10.22 2.19
CA PHE A 71 6.02 -9.67 1.43
C PHE A 71 5.75 -10.46 0.14
N GLU A 72 6.80 -10.74 -0.63
CA GLU A 72 6.69 -11.45 -1.91
C GLU A 72 6.04 -12.82 -1.73
N ALA A 73 6.46 -13.57 -0.71
CA ALA A 73 6.00 -14.93 -0.44
C ALA A 73 4.46 -15.05 -0.31
N VAL A 74 3.77 -13.95 0.00
CA VAL A 74 2.32 -13.88 0.13
C VAL A 74 1.65 -13.02 -0.95
N ASN A 75 2.41 -12.26 -1.74
CA ASN A 75 1.91 -11.30 -2.71
C ASN A 75 1.07 -11.96 -3.81
N THR A 76 1.52 -13.07 -4.38
CA THR A 76 0.75 -13.82 -5.39
C THR A 76 -0.59 -14.27 -4.85
N ARG A 77 -0.61 -14.80 -3.61
CA ARG A 77 -1.86 -15.22 -2.96
C ARG A 77 -2.78 -14.03 -2.70
N CYS A 78 -2.23 -12.88 -2.28
CA CYS A 78 -3.02 -11.66 -2.10
C CYS A 78 -3.69 -11.22 -3.41
N LYS A 79 -2.94 -11.20 -4.51
CA LYS A 79 -3.47 -10.86 -5.86
C LYS A 79 -4.59 -11.81 -6.27
N THR A 80 -4.40 -13.12 -6.06
CA THR A 80 -5.44 -14.12 -6.34
C THR A 80 -6.71 -13.87 -5.53
N LEU A 81 -6.60 -13.61 -4.23
CA LEU A 81 -7.74 -13.35 -3.36
C LEU A 81 -8.49 -12.05 -3.76
N VAL A 82 -7.76 -10.99 -4.09
CA VAL A 82 -8.36 -9.73 -4.57
C VAL A 82 -9.06 -9.95 -5.91
N SER A 83 -8.47 -10.72 -6.83
CA SER A 83 -9.11 -11.04 -8.11
C SER A 83 -10.39 -11.87 -7.91
N GLN A 84 -10.34 -12.91 -7.05
CA GLN A 84 -11.50 -13.72 -6.67
C GLN A 84 -12.60 -12.89 -6.01
N TRP A 85 -12.21 -11.87 -5.23
CA TRP A 85 -13.16 -10.94 -4.64
C TRP A 85 -13.90 -10.12 -5.68
N GLN A 86 -13.20 -9.68 -6.74
CA GLN A 86 -13.73 -8.77 -7.75
C GLN A 86 -14.51 -9.48 -8.85
N VAL A 87 -14.07 -10.66 -9.27
CA VAL A 87 -14.62 -11.37 -10.45
C VAL A 87 -14.73 -12.88 -10.22
N ARG A 88 -15.65 -13.51 -10.96
CA ARG A 88 -15.88 -14.95 -11.01
C ARG A 88 -15.90 -15.45 -12.45
N GLU A 89 -15.54 -16.71 -12.63
CA GLU A 89 -15.74 -17.43 -13.89
C GLU A 89 -17.10 -18.14 -13.85
N VAL A 90 -17.99 -17.78 -14.77
CA VAL A 90 -19.32 -18.39 -14.93
C VAL A 90 -19.50 -18.72 -16.40
N ASP A 91 -19.75 -20.00 -16.72
CA ASP A 91 -19.89 -20.50 -18.09
C ASP A 91 -18.71 -20.14 -19.03
N GLY A 92 -17.52 -19.93 -18.48
CA GLY A 92 -16.31 -19.55 -19.21
C GLY A 92 -16.17 -18.05 -19.48
N GLU A 93 -17.03 -17.23 -18.89
CA GLU A 93 -16.94 -15.77 -18.91
C GLU A 93 -16.54 -15.21 -17.54
N THR A 94 -15.62 -14.25 -17.55
CA THR A 94 -15.26 -13.47 -16.36
C THR A 94 -16.33 -12.41 -16.10
N VAL A 95 -17.10 -12.58 -15.03
CA VAL A 95 -18.16 -11.65 -14.59
C VAL A 95 -17.82 -11.06 -13.22
N PRO A 96 -18.34 -9.88 -12.85
CA PRO A 96 -18.17 -9.36 -11.47
C PRO A 96 -18.72 -10.34 -10.44
N ASN A 97 -18.03 -10.49 -9.30
CA ASN A 97 -18.58 -11.23 -8.17
C ASN A 97 -19.83 -10.49 -7.66
N ASP A 98 -20.97 -11.15 -7.66
CA ASP A 98 -22.24 -10.58 -7.21
C ASP A 98 -22.44 -10.64 -5.68
N HIS A 99 -21.49 -11.27 -4.97
CA HIS A 99 -21.48 -11.40 -3.51
C HIS A 99 -22.74 -12.09 -2.95
N SER A 100 -23.36 -12.98 -3.74
CA SER A 100 -24.51 -13.79 -3.31
C SER A 100 -24.13 -15.01 -2.45
N ASP A 101 -22.86 -15.41 -2.49
CA ASP A 101 -22.31 -16.54 -1.74
C ASP A 101 -21.48 -16.05 -0.54
N ALA A 102 -22.12 -16.00 0.63
CA ALA A 102 -21.50 -15.51 1.85
C ALA A 102 -20.36 -16.41 2.37
N GLU A 103 -20.42 -17.73 2.12
CA GLU A 103 -19.35 -18.64 2.53
C GLU A 103 -18.10 -18.43 1.69
N TYR A 104 -18.27 -18.22 0.39
CA TYR A 104 -17.19 -17.86 -0.53
C TYR A 104 -16.51 -16.53 -0.14
N ASP A 105 -17.31 -15.49 0.08
CA ASP A 105 -16.79 -14.18 0.47
C ASP A 105 -16.05 -14.24 1.82
N GLN A 106 -16.60 -14.97 2.80
CA GLN A 106 -15.95 -15.14 4.11
C GLN A 106 -14.60 -15.87 3.98
N ALA A 107 -14.51 -16.89 3.10
CA ALA A 107 -13.24 -17.59 2.86
C ALA A 107 -12.16 -16.66 2.28
N ILE A 108 -12.54 -15.71 1.42
CA ILE A 108 -11.63 -14.70 0.90
C ILE A 108 -11.18 -13.74 2.02
N ILE A 109 -12.13 -13.25 2.82
CA ILE A 109 -11.85 -12.36 3.96
C ILE A 109 -10.87 -13.03 4.94
N ASP A 110 -11.10 -14.30 5.29
CA ASP A 110 -10.20 -15.07 6.16
C ASP A 110 -8.80 -15.21 5.54
N GLY A 111 -8.75 -15.39 4.22
CA GLY A 111 -7.53 -15.36 3.43
C GLY A 111 -6.78 -14.04 3.56
N ILE A 112 -7.45 -12.90 3.39
CA ILE A 112 -6.88 -11.56 3.53
C ILE A 112 -6.35 -11.32 4.95
N HIS A 113 -7.07 -11.74 5.97
CA HIS A 113 -6.56 -11.71 7.35
C HIS A 113 -5.30 -12.56 7.53
N ALA A 114 -5.22 -13.72 6.88
CA ALA A 114 -4.03 -14.57 6.94
C ALA A 114 -2.82 -13.92 6.24
N ILE A 115 -3.03 -13.23 5.11
CA ILE A 115 -2.01 -12.45 4.42
C ILE A 115 -1.44 -11.37 5.35
N TYR A 116 -2.30 -10.58 6.00
CA TYR A 116 -1.84 -9.55 6.93
C TYR A 116 -1.06 -10.13 8.11
N ARG A 117 -1.56 -11.21 8.73
CA ARG A 117 -0.87 -11.87 9.84
C ARG A 117 0.54 -12.34 9.45
N ALA A 118 0.73 -12.79 8.21
CA ALA A 118 2.03 -13.23 7.73
C ALA A 118 3.03 -12.08 7.54
N VAL A 119 2.59 -10.93 7.00
CA VAL A 119 3.48 -9.80 6.72
C VAL A 119 3.72 -8.89 7.94
N LYS A 120 2.75 -8.81 8.86
CA LYS A 120 2.79 -7.89 10.01
C LYS A 120 4.10 -7.92 10.81
N PRO A 121 4.68 -9.09 11.17
CA PRO A 121 5.93 -9.12 11.93
C PRO A 121 7.10 -8.43 11.22
N ALA A 122 7.21 -8.62 9.90
CA ALA A 122 8.25 -7.97 9.10
C ALA A 122 8.06 -6.44 9.06
N LEU A 123 6.82 -5.96 8.95
CA LEU A 123 6.51 -4.53 9.00
C LEU A 123 6.82 -3.90 10.37
N VAL A 124 6.52 -4.63 11.46
CA VAL A 124 6.86 -4.17 12.82
C VAL A 124 8.37 -4.07 12.98
N GLY A 125 9.13 -5.08 12.55
CA GLY A 125 10.60 -5.03 12.58
C GLY A 125 11.19 -3.91 11.73
N LEU A 126 10.65 -3.68 10.52
CA LEU A 126 11.07 -2.56 9.68
C LEU A 126 10.74 -1.20 10.33
N ALA A 127 9.61 -1.09 11.03
CA ALA A 127 9.21 0.14 11.70
C ALA A 127 10.12 0.52 12.89
N GLU A 128 10.83 -0.44 13.50
CA GLU A 128 11.84 -0.14 14.51
C GLU A 128 13.04 0.64 13.93
N ALA A 129 13.44 0.31 12.69
CA ALA A 129 14.52 1.00 11.98
C ALA A 129 14.04 2.24 11.20
N LEU A 130 12.80 2.22 10.71
CA LEU A 130 12.21 3.29 9.90
C LEU A 130 10.79 3.63 10.40
N PRO A 131 10.66 4.52 11.42
CA PRO A 131 9.41 4.74 12.15
C PRO A 131 8.18 5.07 11.30
N ARG A 132 8.33 5.72 10.13
CA ARG A 132 7.21 6.03 9.23
C ARG A 132 6.51 4.78 8.67
N ILE A 133 7.17 3.61 8.67
CA ILE A 133 6.58 2.34 8.25
C ILE A 133 5.48 1.86 9.22
N SER A 134 5.47 2.37 10.46
CA SER A 134 4.39 2.08 11.42
C SER A 134 2.99 2.48 10.94
N ALA A 135 2.88 3.34 9.91
CA ALA A 135 1.62 3.69 9.29
C ALA A 135 0.92 2.48 8.62
N TYR A 136 1.68 1.55 8.02
CA TYR A 136 1.08 0.43 7.28
C TYR A 136 0.30 -0.55 8.16
N PRO A 137 0.83 -1.05 9.29
CA PRO A 137 0.04 -1.86 10.22
C PRO A 137 -1.26 -1.19 10.65
N ARG A 138 -1.23 0.11 11.00
CA ARG A 138 -2.44 0.85 11.39
C ARG A 138 -3.46 0.92 10.26
N ARG A 139 -3.02 1.20 9.03
CA ARG A 139 -3.89 1.29 7.85
C ARG A 139 -4.52 -0.06 7.49
N PHE A 140 -3.76 -1.15 7.57
CA PHE A 140 -4.33 -2.50 7.38
C PHE A 140 -5.35 -2.84 8.46
N GLU A 141 -5.05 -2.56 9.73
CA GLU A 141 -5.97 -2.82 10.84
C GLU A 141 -7.28 -2.05 10.68
N ARG A 142 -7.21 -0.77 10.31
CA ARG A 142 -8.40 0.03 10.00
C ARG A 142 -9.23 -0.59 8.87
N ALA A 143 -8.60 -1.01 7.77
CA ALA A 143 -9.33 -1.64 6.67
C ALA A 143 -10.00 -2.96 7.11
N LEU A 144 -9.30 -3.79 7.87
CA LEU A 144 -9.83 -5.06 8.40
C LEU A 144 -10.95 -4.85 9.42
N GLU A 145 -10.87 -3.80 10.25
CA GLU A 145 -11.94 -3.40 11.18
C GLU A 145 -13.21 -3.00 10.42
N GLN A 146 -13.10 -2.24 9.33
CA GLN A 146 -14.25 -1.85 8.50
C GLN A 146 -14.87 -3.06 7.79
N ILE A 147 -14.06 -3.98 7.29
CA ILE A 147 -14.54 -5.27 6.74
C ILE A 147 -15.31 -6.05 7.82
N GLY A 148 -14.75 -6.16 9.04
CA GLY A 148 -15.41 -6.81 10.18
C GLY A 148 -16.70 -6.10 10.64
N ALA A 149 -16.81 -4.79 10.41
CA ALA A 149 -18.03 -4.01 10.65
C ALA A 149 -19.07 -4.14 9.52
N GLY A 150 -18.76 -4.90 8.45
CA GLY A 150 -19.66 -5.17 7.33
C GLY A 150 -19.50 -4.24 6.12
N ASP A 151 -18.57 -3.28 6.15
CA ASP A 151 -18.27 -2.44 4.99
C ASP A 151 -17.23 -3.12 4.09
N LEU A 152 -17.71 -4.09 3.30
CA LEU A 152 -16.88 -4.93 2.44
C LEU A 152 -16.16 -4.17 1.32
N ARG A 153 -16.53 -2.91 1.06
CA ARG A 153 -15.81 -2.03 0.13
C ARG A 153 -14.34 -1.83 0.55
N TYR A 154 -14.06 -1.92 1.85
CA TYR A 154 -12.70 -1.83 2.39
C TYR A 154 -11.81 -3.01 2.04
N LEU A 155 -12.29 -4.04 1.33
CA LEU A 155 -11.40 -5.09 0.81
C LEU A 155 -10.61 -4.60 -0.42
N ALA A 156 -11.30 -4.02 -1.41
CA ALA A 156 -10.67 -3.70 -2.70
C ALA A 156 -11.13 -2.42 -3.41
N ALA A 157 -11.98 -1.58 -2.80
CA ALA A 157 -12.45 -0.36 -3.47
C ALA A 157 -11.29 0.65 -3.66
N PRO A 158 -11.00 1.08 -4.90
CA PRO A 158 -9.79 1.85 -5.21
C PRO A 158 -9.77 3.27 -4.65
N MET A 159 -10.94 3.85 -4.34
CA MET A 159 -11.07 5.21 -3.82
C MET A 159 -11.18 5.25 -2.28
N LEU A 160 -11.13 4.09 -1.63
CA LEU A 160 -11.04 3.98 -0.17
C LEU A 160 -9.61 3.59 0.22
N GLU A 161 -9.30 3.81 1.49
CA GLU A 161 -8.18 3.17 2.20
C GLU A 161 -8.48 1.68 2.41
N SER A 162 -8.80 0.98 1.32
CA SER A 162 -9.08 -0.45 1.30
C SER A 162 -7.81 -1.25 1.53
N PHE A 163 -7.95 -2.49 1.99
CA PHE A 163 -6.85 -3.43 2.17
C PHE A 163 -5.98 -3.50 0.92
N HIS A 164 -6.60 -3.61 -0.27
CA HIS A 164 -5.87 -3.66 -1.53
C HIS A 164 -5.13 -2.35 -1.86
N THR A 165 -5.71 -1.19 -1.57
CA THR A 165 -5.04 0.12 -1.75
C THR A 165 -3.76 0.17 -0.90
N VAL A 166 -3.87 -0.17 0.39
CA VAL A 166 -2.74 -0.20 1.32
C VAL A 166 -1.70 -1.24 0.90
N TRP A 167 -2.13 -2.41 0.41
CA TRP A 167 -1.25 -3.46 -0.11
C TRP A 167 -0.43 -2.99 -1.32
N PHE A 168 -1.07 -2.35 -2.28
CA PHE A 168 -0.41 -1.81 -3.47
C PHE A 168 0.62 -0.74 -3.09
N GLU A 169 0.25 0.19 -2.20
CA GLU A 169 1.17 1.23 -1.73
C GLU A 169 2.34 0.67 -0.93
N LEU A 170 2.12 -0.37 -0.11
CA LEU A 170 3.20 -1.07 0.59
C LEU A 170 4.15 -1.74 -0.42
N HIS A 171 3.63 -2.32 -1.49
CA HIS A 171 4.47 -2.95 -2.51
C HIS A 171 5.40 -1.91 -3.18
N GLU A 172 4.86 -0.76 -3.59
CA GLU A 172 5.67 0.35 -4.14
C GLU A 172 6.74 0.83 -3.15
N GLU A 173 6.33 0.98 -1.89
CA GLU A 173 7.20 1.40 -0.80
C GLU A 173 8.40 0.45 -0.61
N LEU A 174 8.14 -0.86 -0.56
CA LEU A 174 9.16 -1.88 -0.39
C LEU A 174 10.07 -1.99 -1.63
N ILE A 175 9.54 -1.85 -2.85
CA ILE A 175 10.36 -1.81 -4.07
C ILE A 175 11.37 -0.68 -3.97
N ARG A 176 10.92 0.54 -3.68
CA ARG A 176 11.77 1.74 -3.62
C ARG A 176 12.79 1.67 -2.48
N LEU A 177 12.38 1.27 -1.27
CA LEU A 177 13.29 1.10 -0.14
C LEU A 177 14.37 0.04 -0.39
N SER A 178 14.04 -0.97 -1.20
CA SER A 178 14.96 -2.04 -1.51
C SER A 178 15.88 -1.72 -2.70
N GLY A 179 15.78 -0.51 -3.27
CA GLY A 179 16.57 -0.08 -4.43
C GLY A 179 16.20 -0.78 -5.74
N ARG A 180 15.07 -1.50 -5.77
CA ARG A 180 14.54 -2.19 -6.95
C ARG A 180 13.70 -1.22 -7.78
N THR A 181 13.49 -1.56 -9.06
CA THR A 181 12.57 -0.84 -9.93
C THR A 181 11.40 -1.72 -10.37
N ARG A 182 10.29 -1.09 -10.79
CA ARG A 182 9.17 -1.81 -11.42
C ARG A 182 9.60 -2.58 -12.67
N ALA A 183 10.60 -2.09 -13.40
CA ALA A 183 11.16 -2.80 -14.55
C ALA A 183 11.89 -4.08 -14.13
N ASP A 184 12.63 -4.06 -13.02
CA ASP A 184 13.29 -5.26 -12.47
C ASP A 184 12.27 -6.29 -12.03
N GLU A 185 11.18 -5.84 -11.39
CA GLU A 185 10.09 -6.72 -10.97
C GLU A 185 9.35 -7.33 -12.16
N ALA A 186 9.13 -6.56 -13.23
CA ALA A 186 8.56 -7.08 -14.47
C ALA A 186 9.46 -8.11 -15.14
N ALA A 187 10.77 -7.82 -15.25
CA ALA A 187 11.74 -8.73 -15.80
C ALA A 187 11.84 -10.04 -14.98
N ALA A 188 11.58 -9.98 -13.68
CA ALA A 188 11.58 -11.12 -12.80
C ALA A 188 10.23 -11.88 -12.71
N GLY A 189 9.24 -11.50 -13.52
CA GLY A 189 7.91 -12.13 -13.54
C GLY A 189 7.06 -11.82 -12.30
N ARG A 190 7.37 -10.72 -11.60
CA ARG A 190 6.68 -10.25 -10.38
C ARG A 190 5.88 -8.97 -10.59
N ALA A 191 6.01 -8.32 -11.76
CA ALA A 191 5.02 -7.33 -12.17
C ALA A 191 3.73 -8.06 -12.49
N ASP A 192 2.68 -7.73 -11.73
CA ASP A 192 1.25 -7.86 -12.03
C ASP A 192 0.51 -7.68 -10.71
#